data_AF-A0A0F8ZS82-F1
#
_entry.id   AF-A0A0F8ZS82-F1
#
_cell.length_a   1.000
_cell.length_b   1.000
_cell.length_c   1.000
_cell.angle_alpha   90.00
_cell.angle_beta   90.00
_cell.angle_gamma   90.00
#
_symmetry.space_group_name_H-M   'P 1'
#
loop_
_entity.id
_entity.type
_entity.pdbx_description
1 polymer ?
#
loop_
_entity_poly.entity_id
_entity_poly.type
_entity_poly.pdbx_seq_one_letter_code
_entity_poly.pdbx_strand_id
1 'polypeptide(L)'
;MEIFVDGVSDGTNGTAYTPGTGSKILTWGSIDGTQDYFRGDLDNIRIWNDIRTDAEIFDNAQIEVSPQANLIGNWNMNEGSGSTAADNSGGGRNATLQPIWTDNHLQLGRAHVYVRIKWNKKKFSTGLPTIQFDVKGRKLLDPRTDQAVVSVTPATDFIEVTAHGLVANNEIQFTTDDTLPVPLLADTVYWVRNETANTFKVALSPGGTAIDITTSGVGNHTIVSREFGNNPALCVIDFLMDASYGFGVPYERVDVTTLSAAANACDELVTLDVGGSEKRYTCNGVVFADSTPKKIIEQLLNTMAGQLVYAGSRWYTYAGVWRTPTVTFDENDVVGTLNVRTMTSRQSSFNAVNGIYQDLGNNH
;
A
#
# COMPACT_ATOMS: atom_id res chain seq x y z
N MET A 1 -11.76 10.38 -39.26
CA MET A 1 -11.70 9.85 -37.88
C MET A 1 -10.24 9.75 -37.50
N GLU A 2 -9.89 10.13 -36.29
CA GLU A 2 -8.52 10.04 -35.78
C GLU A 2 -8.53 9.22 -34.49
N ILE A 3 -7.51 8.40 -34.29
CA ILE A 3 -7.35 7.57 -33.11
C ILE A 3 -6.16 8.11 -32.34
N PHE A 4 -6.35 8.38 -31.05
CA PHE A 4 -5.31 8.79 -30.13
C PHE A 4 -5.04 7.66 -29.15
N VAL A 5 -3.77 7.39 -28.87
CA VAL A 5 -3.34 6.46 -27.83
C VAL A 5 -2.33 7.20 -26.96
N ASP A 6 -2.55 7.19 -25.64
CA ASP A 6 -1.72 7.90 -24.66
C ASP A 6 -1.65 9.43 -24.94
N GLY A 7 -2.75 10.01 -25.44
CA GLY A 7 -2.86 11.42 -25.79
C GLY A 7 -2.17 11.83 -27.10
N VAL A 8 -1.60 10.87 -27.85
CA VAL A 8 -0.88 11.11 -29.11
C VAL A 8 -1.61 10.45 -30.27
N SER A 9 -1.70 11.13 -31.43
CA SER A 9 -2.32 10.56 -32.64
C SER A 9 -1.58 9.29 -33.08
N ASP A 10 -2.32 8.19 -33.18
CA ASP A 10 -1.86 6.86 -33.64
C ASP A 10 -2.37 6.55 -35.05
N GLY A 11 -3.07 7.51 -35.69
CA GLY A 11 -3.41 7.44 -37.10
C GLY A 11 -4.72 8.13 -37.46
N THR A 12 -4.77 8.61 -38.70
CA THR A 12 -5.96 9.23 -39.29
C THR A 12 -6.55 8.31 -40.36
N ASN A 13 -7.85 8.06 -40.28
CA ASN A 13 -8.60 7.47 -41.38
C ASN A 13 -9.30 8.59 -42.18
N GLY A 14 -8.88 8.75 -43.44
CA GLY A 14 -9.33 9.81 -44.34
C GLY A 14 -10.70 9.58 -44.98
N THR A 15 -11.33 8.42 -44.75
CA THR A 15 -12.68 8.16 -45.24
C THR A 15 -13.71 8.77 -44.27
N ALA A 16 -14.62 9.59 -44.78
CA ALA A 16 -15.73 10.12 -44.00
C ALA A 16 -16.68 8.96 -43.63
N TYR A 17 -16.88 8.73 -42.33
CA TYR A 17 -17.86 7.78 -41.83
C TYR A 17 -19.05 8.56 -41.29
N THR A 18 -20.24 8.36 -41.88
CA THR A 18 -21.49 8.88 -41.31
C THR A 18 -21.98 7.87 -40.26
N PRO A 19 -22.16 8.26 -38.99
CA PRO A 19 -22.75 7.38 -37.99
C PRO A 19 -24.11 6.85 -38.48
N GLY A 20 -24.34 5.55 -38.33
CA GLY A 20 -25.61 4.94 -38.73
C GLY A 20 -26.78 5.52 -37.92
N THR A 21 -27.92 5.75 -38.58
CA THR A 21 -29.11 6.40 -37.98
C THR A 21 -30.08 5.42 -37.30
N GLY A 22 -29.65 4.20 -36.97
CA GLY A 22 -30.50 3.17 -36.35
C GLY A 22 -30.51 3.24 -34.82
N SER A 23 -31.61 2.79 -34.21
CA SER A 23 -31.68 2.54 -32.75
C SER A 23 -30.90 1.28 -32.39
N LYS A 24 -29.59 1.42 -32.27
CA LYS A 24 -28.70 0.38 -31.75
C LYS A 24 -28.30 0.73 -30.31
N ILE A 25 -28.26 -0.28 -29.45
CA ILE A 25 -27.70 -0.12 -28.11
C ILE A 25 -26.20 0.07 -28.28
N LEU A 26 -25.67 1.16 -27.74
CA LEU A 26 -24.24 1.36 -27.66
C LEU A 26 -23.68 0.36 -26.64
N THR A 27 -22.91 -0.60 -27.11
CA THR A 27 -22.25 -1.61 -26.28
C THR A 27 -20.75 -1.36 -26.30
N TRP A 28 -20.10 -1.45 -25.15
CA TRP A 28 -18.64 -1.40 -25.02
C TRP A 28 -18.13 -2.74 -24.51
N GLY A 29 -16.88 -3.07 -24.85
CA GLY A 29 -16.27 -4.33 -24.43
C GLY A 29 -16.78 -5.57 -25.17
N SER A 30 -17.71 -5.44 -26.13
CA SER A 30 -18.08 -6.49 -27.09
C SER A 30 -18.81 -5.89 -28.29
N ILE A 31 -18.96 -6.67 -29.35
CA ILE A 31 -19.86 -6.33 -30.47
C ILE A 31 -21.28 -6.79 -30.08
N ASP A 32 -22.27 -5.93 -30.31
CA ASP A 32 -23.69 -6.24 -30.08
C ASP A 32 -24.08 -7.58 -30.74
N GLY A 33 -24.54 -8.53 -29.91
CA GLY A 33 -24.98 -9.85 -30.34
C GLY A 33 -23.86 -10.89 -30.58
N THR A 34 -22.61 -10.61 -30.24
CA THR A 34 -21.51 -11.58 -30.34
C THR A 34 -20.93 -11.94 -28.97
N GLN A 35 -20.19 -13.06 -28.90
CA GLN A 35 -19.39 -13.45 -27.72
C GLN A 35 -17.93 -13.00 -27.83
N ASP A 36 -17.65 -12.05 -28.74
CA ASP A 36 -16.29 -11.51 -28.92
C ASP A 36 -16.07 -10.39 -27.92
N TYR A 37 -15.69 -10.78 -26.70
CA TYR A 37 -15.42 -9.86 -25.61
C TYR A 37 -14.01 -9.27 -25.70
N PHE A 38 -13.90 -7.98 -25.39
CA PHE A 38 -12.63 -7.33 -25.07
C PHE A 38 -11.99 -8.05 -23.88
N ARG A 39 -10.73 -8.44 -24.04
CA ARG A 39 -9.95 -9.13 -23.00
C ARG A 39 -9.06 -8.14 -22.27
N GLY A 40 -9.66 -7.35 -21.39
CA GLY A 40 -8.95 -6.38 -20.57
C GLY A 40 -9.90 -5.54 -19.71
N ASP A 41 -9.32 -4.62 -18.96
CA ASP A 41 -10.06 -3.69 -18.11
C ASP A 41 -10.39 -2.41 -18.91
N LEU A 42 -11.56 -1.83 -18.66
CA LEU A 42 -12.02 -0.59 -19.25
C LEU A 42 -12.33 0.40 -18.14
N ASP A 43 -11.83 1.62 -18.24
CA ASP A 43 -12.07 2.67 -17.26
C ASP A 43 -12.24 4.04 -17.96
N ASN A 44 -12.87 4.99 -17.27
CA ASN A 44 -12.96 6.40 -17.67
C ASN A 44 -13.55 6.63 -19.08
N ILE A 45 -14.64 5.93 -19.40
CA ILE A 45 -15.31 6.01 -20.71
C ILE A 45 -16.07 7.33 -20.83
N ARG A 46 -15.81 8.07 -21.91
CA ARG A 46 -16.42 9.38 -22.18
C ARG A 46 -16.92 9.51 -23.61
N ILE A 47 -18.04 10.21 -23.77
CA ILE A 47 -18.61 10.55 -25.06
C ILE A 47 -18.87 12.05 -25.09
N TRP A 48 -18.39 12.71 -26.13
CA TRP A 48 -18.52 14.16 -26.32
C TRP A 48 -19.30 14.46 -27.61
N ASN A 49 -20.09 15.53 -27.57
CA ASN A 49 -20.70 16.16 -28.74
C ASN A 49 -19.85 17.35 -29.19
N ASP A 50 -18.54 17.10 -29.29
CA ASP A 50 -17.56 18.07 -29.75
C ASP A 50 -16.34 17.33 -30.29
N ILE A 51 -15.63 17.96 -31.22
CA ILE A 51 -14.35 17.46 -31.70
C ILE A 51 -13.30 17.92 -30.68
N ARG A 52 -12.85 16.99 -29.84
CA ARG A 52 -11.79 17.27 -28.86
C ARG A 52 -10.48 17.53 -29.58
N THR A 53 -9.79 18.59 -29.19
CA THR A 53 -8.44 18.90 -29.66
C THR A 53 -7.41 17.97 -29.02
N ASP A 54 -6.25 17.81 -29.66
CA ASP A 54 -5.14 16.99 -29.13
C ASP A 54 -4.75 17.41 -27.70
N ALA A 55 -4.68 18.72 -27.43
CA ALA A 55 -4.38 19.26 -26.11
C ALA A 55 -5.45 18.87 -25.08
N GLU A 56 -6.72 18.99 -25.44
CA GLU A 56 -7.83 18.61 -24.58
C GLU A 56 -7.90 17.11 -24.30
N ILE A 57 -7.54 16.27 -25.27
CA ILE A 57 -7.44 14.82 -25.08
C ILE A 57 -6.28 14.53 -24.13
N PHE A 58 -5.11 15.13 -24.39
CA PHE A 58 -3.91 14.93 -23.58
C PHE A 58 -4.12 15.36 -22.11
N ASP A 59 -4.64 16.57 -21.91
CA ASP A 59 -4.84 17.15 -20.57
C ASP A 59 -5.88 16.36 -19.75
N ASN A 60 -6.88 15.78 -20.41
CA ASN A 60 -8.00 15.12 -19.73
C ASN A 60 -7.89 13.59 -19.69
N ALA A 61 -6.97 12.97 -20.43
CA ALA A 61 -6.89 11.51 -20.59
C ALA A 61 -6.66 10.74 -19.27
N GLN A 62 -6.06 11.39 -18.27
CA GLN A 62 -5.63 10.76 -17.02
C GLN A 62 -6.31 11.35 -15.78
N ILE A 63 -7.34 12.18 -15.96
CA ILE A 63 -8.09 12.79 -14.85
C ILE A 63 -9.57 12.55 -15.01
N GLU A 64 -10.31 12.46 -13.92
CA GLU A 64 -11.78 12.47 -13.94
C GLU A 64 -12.30 13.88 -14.22
N VAL A 65 -13.28 13.99 -15.11
CA VAL A 65 -13.85 15.28 -15.51
C VAL A 65 -15.19 15.52 -14.84
N SER A 66 -15.43 16.76 -14.40
CA SER A 66 -16.74 17.19 -13.91
C SER A 66 -17.73 17.40 -15.07
N PRO A 67 -19.06 17.37 -14.78
CA PRO A 67 -20.09 17.76 -15.74
C PRO A 67 -19.76 19.09 -16.41
N GLN A 68 -19.80 19.12 -17.74
CA GLN A 68 -19.49 20.32 -18.52
C GLN A 68 -20.21 20.29 -19.87
N ALA A 69 -20.21 21.44 -20.55
CA ALA A 69 -20.84 21.56 -21.87
C ALA A 69 -20.28 20.51 -22.85
N ASN A 70 -21.14 20.00 -23.71
CA ASN A 70 -20.83 19.00 -24.74
C ASN A 70 -20.40 17.61 -24.23
N LEU A 71 -20.29 17.37 -22.92
CA LEU A 71 -20.09 16.02 -22.38
C LEU A 71 -21.43 15.27 -22.39
N ILE A 72 -21.54 14.22 -23.20
CA ILE A 72 -22.77 13.43 -23.39
C ILE A 72 -22.84 12.24 -22.44
N GLY A 73 -21.69 11.66 -22.07
CA GLY A 73 -21.66 10.55 -21.13
C GLY A 73 -20.28 10.47 -20.50
N ASN A 74 -20.24 10.18 -19.19
CA ASN A 74 -19.01 10.03 -18.44
C ASN A 74 -19.16 8.93 -17.40
N TRP A 75 -18.52 7.79 -17.62
CA TRP A 75 -18.55 6.65 -16.71
C TRP A 75 -17.15 6.42 -16.17
N ASN A 76 -16.95 6.85 -14.92
CA ASN A 76 -15.68 6.73 -14.20
C ASN A 76 -15.47 5.30 -13.65
N MET A 77 -16.51 4.46 -13.68
CA MET A 77 -16.45 3.05 -13.27
C MET A 77 -15.96 2.82 -11.84
N ASN A 78 -16.12 3.81 -10.94
CA ASN A 78 -15.61 3.81 -9.57
C ASN A 78 -16.61 3.36 -8.50
N GLU A 79 -17.73 2.76 -8.90
CA GLU A 79 -18.81 2.38 -7.96
C GLU A 79 -18.42 1.23 -7.01
N GLY A 80 -17.26 0.61 -7.24
CA GLY A 80 -16.75 -0.51 -6.47
C GLY A 80 -17.46 -1.81 -6.83
N SER A 81 -18.78 -1.88 -6.64
CA SER A 81 -19.55 -3.09 -6.94
C SER A 81 -20.91 -2.85 -7.57
N GLY A 82 -21.44 -3.90 -8.21
CA GLY A 82 -22.80 -3.91 -8.76
C GLY A 82 -22.85 -3.93 -10.28
N SER A 83 -24.05 -3.67 -10.81
CA SER A 83 -24.34 -3.74 -12.25
C SER A 83 -24.49 -2.38 -12.91
N THR A 84 -24.16 -1.29 -12.21
CA THR A 84 -24.42 0.08 -12.68
C THR A 84 -23.12 0.86 -12.68
N ALA A 85 -22.75 1.42 -13.83
CA ALA A 85 -21.80 2.52 -13.90
C ALA A 85 -22.59 3.83 -14.01
N ALA A 86 -22.35 4.75 -13.08
CA ALA A 86 -23.07 6.01 -13.03
C ALA A 86 -22.58 6.97 -14.11
N ASP A 87 -23.52 7.70 -14.72
CA ASP A 87 -23.19 8.77 -15.66
C ASP A 87 -22.95 10.09 -14.91
N ASN A 88 -21.68 10.47 -14.82
CA ASN A 88 -21.19 11.70 -14.21
C ASN A 88 -21.20 12.90 -15.17
N SER A 89 -21.81 12.79 -16.37
CA SER A 89 -21.97 13.94 -17.27
C SER A 89 -23.12 14.88 -16.89
N GLY A 90 -23.97 14.46 -15.95
CA GLY A 90 -25.26 15.10 -15.66
C GLY A 90 -26.39 14.67 -16.60
N GLY A 91 -26.12 13.77 -17.55
CA GLY A 91 -27.08 13.23 -18.50
C GLY A 91 -28.00 12.13 -17.97
N GLY A 92 -27.66 11.52 -16.83
CA GLY A 92 -28.43 10.42 -16.23
C GLY A 92 -28.40 9.11 -17.03
N ARG A 93 -27.45 8.95 -17.96
CA ARG A 93 -27.35 7.80 -18.87
C ARG A 93 -26.56 6.66 -18.23
N ASN A 94 -26.97 6.17 -17.07
CA ASN A 94 -26.25 5.11 -16.37
C ASN A 94 -26.09 3.86 -17.26
N ALA A 95 -24.89 3.30 -17.30
CA ALA A 95 -24.61 2.07 -18.06
C ALA A 95 -24.87 0.83 -17.20
N THR A 96 -25.33 -0.25 -17.84
CA THR A 96 -25.53 -1.55 -17.18
C THR A 96 -24.36 -2.48 -17.52
N LEU A 97 -23.73 -3.06 -16.50
CA LEU A 97 -22.54 -3.90 -16.62
C LEU A 97 -22.90 -5.39 -16.67
N GLN A 98 -22.21 -6.12 -17.55
CA GLN A 98 -22.32 -7.58 -17.71
C GLN A 98 -20.92 -8.14 -18.03
N PRO A 99 -20.08 -8.59 -17.07
CA PRO A 99 -20.35 -9.03 -15.69
C PRO A 99 -20.24 -7.94 -14.60
N ILE A 100 -20.72 -8.28 -13.39
CA ILE A 100 -20.74 -7.44 -12.18
C ILE A 100 -19.31 -7.05 -11.79
N TRP A 101 -19.04 -5.75 -11.68
CA TRP A 101 -17.78 -5.24 -11.15
C TRP A 101 -17.72 -5.49 -9.64
N THR A 102 -16.51 -5.69 -9.12
CA THR A 102 -16.22 -5.82 -7.69
C THR A 102 -15.11 -4.84 -7.32
N ASP A 103 -14.96 -4.54 -6.03
CA ASP A 103 -14.00 -3.56 -5.52
C ASP A 103 -12.54 -3.86 -5.94
N ASN A 104 -12.28 -5.06 -6.48
CA ASN A 104 -11.00 -5.49 -7.01
C ASN A 104 -10.62 -4.91 -8.39
N HIS A 105 -11.54 -4.27 -9.12
CA HIS A 105 -11.31 -3.90 -10.53
C HIS A 105 -10.75 -2.48 -10.77
N LEU A 106 -10.45 -1.71 -9.72
CA LEU A 106 -9.96 -0.32 -9.89
C LEU A 106 -8.44 -0.17 -10.02
N GLN A 107 -7.66 -1.25 -9.86
CA GLN A 107 -6.19 -1.23 -9.76
C GLN A 107 -5.60 -0.19 -8.76
N LEU A 108 -6.44 0.47 -7.95
CA LEU A 108 -6.05 1.50 -7.00
C LEU A 108 -5.18 0.89 -5.89
N GLY A 109 -4.12 1.61 -5.52
CA GLY A 109 -3.18 1.19 -4.47
C GLY A 109 -2.27 0.02 -4.85
N ARG A 110 -2.22 -0.38 -6.13
CA ARG A 110 -1.34 -1.45 -6.62
C ARG A 110 -0.26 -0.88 -7.53
N ALA A 111 0.98 -1.36 -7.35
CA ALA A 111 2.04 -1.11 -8.32
C ALA A 111 1.70 -1.83 -9.62
N HIS A 112 1.58 -1.10 -10.72
CA HIS A 112 1.36 -1.63 -12.05
C HIS A 112 2.44 -1.13 -13.00
N VAL A 113 2.78 -1.94 -13.98
CA VAL A 113 3.66 -1.52 -15.08
C VAL A 113 3.02 -1.89 -16.40
N TYR A 114 2.85 -0.89 -17.26
CA TYR A 114 2.40 -1.09 -18.64
C TYR A 114 3.60 -1.03 -19.58
N VAL A 115 3.81 -2.09 -20.36
CA VAL A 115 4.89 -2.15 -21.35
C VAL A 115 4.29 -2.37 -22.74
N ARG A 116 4.50 -1.41 -23.63
CA ARG A 116 4.23 -1.55 -25.07
C ARG A 116 5.55 -1.69 -25.83
N ILE A 117 5.76 -2.83 -26.50
CA ILE A 117 6.97 -3.08 -27.29
C ILE A 117 6.60 -3.25 -28.77
N LYS A 118 7.32 -2.55 -29.65
CA LYS A 118 7.26 -2.77 -31.10
C LYS A 118 8.20 -3.91 -31.50
N TRP A 119 7.66 -5.05 -31.92
CA TRP A 119 8.43 -6.22 -32.31
C TRP A 119 9.37 -5.93 -33.49
N ASN A 120 10.65 -6.28 -33.33
CA ASN A 120 11.66 -6.24 -34.39
C ASN A 120 12.48 -7.54 -34.40
N LYS A 121 12.23 -8.40 -35.39
CA LYS A 121 12.88 -9.70 -35.55
C LYS A 121 14.43 -9.66 -35.66
N LYS A 122 15.01 -8.54 -36.11
CA LYS A 122 16.48 -8.37 -36.18
C LYS A 122 17.08 -8.01 -34.82
N LYS A 123 16.34 -7.29 -33.97
CA LYS A 123 16.78 -6.89 -32.62
C LYS A 123 16.42 -7.93 -31.55
N PHE A 124 15.37 -8.71 -31.77
CA PHE A 124 14.84 -9.74 -30.88
C PHE A 124 14.91 -11.12 -31.54
N SER A 125 16.09 -11.48 -32.07
CA SER A 125 16.28 -12.74 -32.81
C SER A 125 16.12 -13.98 -31.94
N THR A 126 16.24 -13.84 -30.61
CA THR A 126 16.12 -14.90 -29.60
C THR A 126 14.82 -14.84 -28.80
N GLY A 127 13.92 -13.90 -29.09
CA GLY A 127 12.66 -13.71 -28.35
C GLY A 127 12.55 -12.33 -27.68
N LEU A 128 11.47 -12.11 -26.92
CA LEU A 128 11.29 -10.89 -26.13
C LEU A 128 12.43 -10.74 -25.12
N PRO A 129 12.92 -9.50 -24.88
CA PRO A 129 13.91 -9.26 -23.84
C PRO A 129 13.31 -9.51 -22.46
N THR A 130 14.14 -9.92 -21.50
CA THR A 130 13.78 -9.87 -20.08
C THR A 130 13.58 -8.41 -19.69
N ILE A 131 12.44 -8.09 -19.09
CA ILE A 131 12.14 -6.75 -18.60
C ILE A 131 12.18 -6.78 -17.09
N GLN A 132 12.95 -5.87 -16.50
CA GLN A 132 13.10 -5.74 -15.06
C GLN A 132 12.66 -4.35 -14.62
N PHE A 133 12.19 -4.30 -13.38
CA PHE A 133 11.75 -3.08 -12.73
C PHE A 133 12.40 -2.98 -11.36
N ASP A 134 12.91 -1.81 -11.04
CA ASP A 134 13.24 -1.45 -9.67
C ASP A 134 11.93 -1.17 -8.94
N VAL A 135 11.53 -2.11 -8.08
CA VAL A 135 10.30 -1.99 -7.29
C VAL A 135 10.66 -1.50 -5.89
N LYS A 136 10.04 -0.39 -5.47
CA LYS A 136 10.09 0.05 -4.08
C LYS A 136 9.01 -0.69 -3.29
N GLY A 137 9.36 -1.12 -2.07
CA GLY A 137 8.42 -1.74 -1.14
C GLY A 137 7.39 -0.74 -0.62
N ARG A 138 6.69 -1.10 0.46
CA ARG A 138 5.78 -0.19 1.18
C ARG A 138 6.54 0.58 2.26
N LYS A 139 6.12 1.80 2.57
CA LYS A 139 6.60 2.53 3.75
C LYS A 139 6.01 1.92 5.02
N LEU A 140 6.86 1.66 6.00
CA LEU A 140 6.54 1.03 7.27
C LEU A 140 6.26 2.08 8.33
N LEU A 141 5.27 1.82 9.17
CA LEU A 141 5.01 2.63 10.36
C LEU A 141 6.08 2.32 11.41
N ASP A 142 6.76 3.35 11.95
CA ASP A 142 7.74 3.18 13.02
C ASP A 142 7.30 3.92 14.30
N PRO A 143 6.85 3.22 15.35
CA PRO A 143 6.39 3.86 16.59
C PRO A 143 7.46 4.72 17.28
N ARG A 144 8.74 4.57 16.93
CA ARG A 144 9.86 5.34 17.50
C ARG A 144 9.96 6.75 16.93
N THR A 145 9.20 7.06 15.87
CA THR A 145 9.12 8.39 15.27
C THR A 145 7.93 9.18 15.79
N ASP A 146 7.32 8.74 16.90
CA ASP A 146 6.17 9.40 17.48
C ASP A 146 6.48 10.84 17.91
N GLN A 147 5.57 11.74 17.56
CA GLN A 147 5.66 13.14 17.96
C GLN A 147 4.32 13.60 18.49
N ALA A 148 4.34 14.34 19.61
CA ALA A 148 3.14 14.87 20.23
C ALA A 148 2.53 16.00 19.39
N VAL A 149 1.21 15.92 19.18
CA VAL A 149 0.42 17.01 18.62
C VAL A 149 0.15 18.02 19.72
N VAL A 150 0.58 19.25 19.49
CA VAL A 150 0.42 20.38 20.41
C VAL A 150 -1.01 20.90 20.36
N SER A 151 -1.56 21.07 19.15
CA SER A 151 -2.91 21.57 18.95
C SER A 151 -3.49 21.14 17.60
N VAL A 152 -4.82 21.07 17.52
CA VAL A 152 -5.57 20.91 16.27
C VAL A 152 -6.62 22.02 16.23
N THR A 153 -6.59 22.85 15.17
CA THR A 153 -7.42 24.04 15.06
C THR A 153 -8.47 23.89 13.94
N PRO A 154 -9.74 23.57 14.25
CA PRO A 154 -10.80 23.37 13.26
C PRO A 154 -11.01 24.56 12.32
N ALA A 155 -10.94 25.78 12.84
CA ALA A 155 -11.17 26.98 12.03
C ALA A 155 -10.15 27.16 10.88
N THR A 156 -9.01 26.49 10.94
CA THR A 156 -7.93 26.63 9.96
C THR A 156 -7.40 25.30 9.43
N ASP A 157 -7.92 24.16 9.92
CA ASP A 157 -7.44 22.79 9.70
C ASP A 157 -5.97 22.53 10.05
N PHE A 158 -5.29 23.46 10.73
CA PHE A 158 -3.89 23.28 11.06
C PHE A 158 -3.72 22.36 12.27
N ILE A 159 -2.77 21.46 12.12
CA ILE A 159 -2.25 20.57 13.15
C ILE A 159 -0.88 21.10 13.52
N GLU A 160 -0.65 21.34 14.80
CA GLU A 160 0.60 21.86 15.33
C GLU A 160 1.43 20.73 15.95
N VAL A 161 2.64 20.55 15.44
CA VAL A 161 3.66 19.65 15.99
C VAL A 161 4.98 20.39 15.89
N THR A 162 5.62 20.68 17.03
CA THR A 162 6.85 21.47 17.05
C THR A 162 7.99 20.77 16.32
N ALA A 163 8.64 21.47 15.39
CA ALA A 163 9.81 21.00 14.64
C ALA A 163 9.62 19.61 14.00
N HIS A 164 8.48 19.38 13.35
CA HIS A 164 8.08 18.04 12.92
C HIS A 164 8.99 17.41 11.86
N GLY A 165 9.71 18.22 11.08
CA GLY A 165 10.62 17.74 10.02
C GLY A 165 9.93 17.13 8.79
N LEU A 166 8.61 16.92 8.85
CA LEU A 166 7.77 16.47 7.73
C LEU A 166 7.80 17.44 6.54
N VAL A 167 7.73 16.89 5.34
CA VAL A 167 7.55 17.59 4.07
C VAL A 167 6.26 17.14 3.37
N ALA A 168 5.80 17.92 2.39
CA ALA A 168 4.61 17.60 1.61
C ALA A 168 4.63 16.14 1.09
N ASN A 169 3.48 15.47 1.20
CA ASN A 169 3.26 14.07 0.85
C ASN A 169 4.02 13.03 1.70
N ASN A 170 4.65 13.42 2.82
CA ASN A 170 4.99 12.43 3.84
C ASN A 170 3.72 11.74 4.35
N GLU A 171 3.85 10.45 4.64
CA GLU A 171 2.77 9.62 5.15
C GLU A 171 2.85 9.59 6.68
N ILE A 172 1.73 9.87 7.32
CA ILE A 172 1.60 9.84 8.77
C ILE A 172 0.33 9.10 9.18
N GLN A 173 0.30 8.64 10.42
CA GLN A 173 -0.89 8.10 11.07
C GLN A 173 -1.06 8.77 12.43
N PHE A 174 -2.30 9.08 12.80
CA PHE A 174 -2.63 9.62 14.12
C PHE A 174 -2.88 8.49 15.11
N THR A 175 -2.45 8.70 16.35
CA THR A 175 -2.91 7.92 17.50
C THR A 175 -3.37 8.84 18.61
N THR A 176 -4.21 8.32 19.50
CA THR A 176 -4.76 9.07 20.62
C THR A 176 -5.05 8.15 21.79
N ASP A 177 -5.08 8.71 23.00
CA ASP A 177 -5.57 8.05 24.20
C ASP A 177 -7.09 8.20 24.42
N ASP A 178 -7.78 9.01 23.61
CA ASP A 178 -9.23 9.23 23.67
C ASP A 178 -9.83 9.41 22.26
N THR A 179 -10.29 10.62 21.90
CA THR A 179 -11.13 10.82 20.72
C THR A 179 -10.43 11.71 19.70
N LEU A 180 -10.15 11.18 18.50
CA LEU A 180 -9.50 11.96 17.44
C LEU A 180 -10.33 13.16 16.96
N PRO A 181 -9.68 14.22 16.45
CA PRO A 181 -10.32 15.30 15.69
C PRO A 181 -11.17 14.74 14.54
N VAL A 182 -12.42 15.19 14.37
CA VAL A 182 -13.30 14.74 13.27
C VAL A 182 -12.91 15.48 11.98
N PRO A 183 -12.77 14.81 10.82
CA PRO A 183 -13.11 13.42 10.51
C PRO A 183 -11.89 12.46 10.49
N LEU A 184 -10.85 12.73 11.27
CA LEU A 184 -9.70 11.84 11.36
C LEU A 184 -10.08 10.53 12.07
N LEU A 185 -9.53 9.43 11.58
CA LEU A 185 -9.81 8.08 12.04
C LEU A 185 -8.49 7.40 12.43
N ALA A 186 -8.56 6.51 13.42
CA ALA A 186 -7.48 5.59 13.73
C ALA A 186 -7.22 4.64 12.54
N ASP A 187 -6.02 4.05 12.49
CA ASP A 187 -5.59 3.10 11.46
C ASP A 187 -5.71 3.61 10.00
N THR A 188 -5.74 4.94 9.84
CA THR A 188 -5.82 5.61 8.54
C THR A 188 -4.52 6.34 8.24
N VAL A 189 -4.01 6.14 7.02
CA VAL A 189 -2.83 6.85 6.51
C VAL A 189 -3.26 8.18 5.93
N TYR A 190 -2.57 9.24 6.33
CA TYR A 190 -2.77 10.61 5.86
C TYR A 190 -1.51 11.15 5.19
N TRP A 191 -1.71 12.05 4.23
CA TRP A 191 -0.62 12.73 3.52
C TRP A 191 -0.48 14.17 3.98
N VAL A 192 0.74 14.57 4.35
CA VAL A 192 1.07 15.92 4.82
C VAL A 192 0.92 16.95 3.70
N ARG A 193 0.35 18.11 4.02
CA ARG A 193 0.13 19.25 3.11
C ARG A 193 0.37 20.57 3.82
N ASN A 194 0.74 21.60 3.05
CA ASN A 194 0.82 22.98 3.52
C ASN A 194 1.67 23.12 4.80
N GLU A 195 2.77 22.38 4.86
CA GLU A 195 3.65 22.30 6.00
C GLU A 195 4.49 23.56 6.20
N THR A 196 4.76 23.87 7.45
CA THR A 196 5.76 24.83 7.89
C THR A 196 6.77 24.09 8.77
N ALA A 197 7.51 24.78 9.64
CA ALA A 197 8.36 24.10 10.61
C ALA A 197 7.56 23.43 11.75
N ASN A 198 6.37 23.97 12.06
CA ASN A 198 5.61 23.60 13.27
C ASN A 198 4.15 23.25 13.00
N THR A 199 3.65 23.45 11.78
CA THR A 199 2.24 23.24 11.46
C THR A 199 2.08 22.60 10.09
N PHE A 200 1.04 21.82 9.91
CA PHE A 200 0.67 21.24 8.61
C PHE A 200 -0.84 20.95 8.56
N LYS A 201 -1.32 20.60 7.36
CA LYS A 201 -2.65 20.02 7.10
C LYS A 201 -2.50 18.60 6.58
N VAL A 202 -3.60 17.85 6.49
CA VAL A 202 -3.60 16.46 6.02
C VAL A 202 -4.60 16.21 4.90
N ALA A 203 -4.33 15.21 4.05
CA ALA A 203 -5.20 14.74 2.97
C ALA A 203 -5.36 13.20 3.02
N LEU A 204 -6.39 12.66 2.33
CA LEU A 204 -6.64 11.21 2.19
C LEU A 204 -5.93 10.56 1.00
N SER A 205 -5.21 11.34 0.19
CA SER A 205 -4.46 10.85 -0.96
C SER A 205 -3.21 11.70 -1.21
N PRO A 206 -2.18 11.15 -1.90
CA PRO A 206 -1.01 11.92 -2.31
C PRO A 206 -1.44 13.13 -3.15
N GLY A 207 -1.03 14.33 -2.76
CA GLY A 207 -1.43 15.56 -3.45
C GLY A 207 -2.92 15.90 -3.39
N GLY A 208 -3.72 15.17 -2.59
CA GLY A 208 -5.17 15.40 -2.45
C GLY A 208 -5.51 16.73 -1.76
N THR A 209 -6.80 17.07 -1.73
CA THR A 209 -7.30 18.25 -1.02
C THR A 209 -7.13 18.08 0.50
N ALA A 210 -6.83 19.19 1.20
CA ALA A 210 -6.77 19.18 2.65
C ALA A 210 -8.15 18.82 3.24
N ILE A 211 -8.14 17.99 4.28
CA ILE A 211 -9.32 17.60 5.04
C ILE A 211 -9.81 18.81 5.84
N ASP A 212 -11.12 19.02 5.81
CA ASP A 212 -11.83 19.99 6.67
C ASP A 212 -12.01 19.36 8.06
N ILE A 213 -11.30 19.90 9.07
CA ILE A 213 -11.33 19.40 10.44
C ILE A 213 -12.39 20.19 11.21
N THR A 214 -13.34 19.49 11.82
CA THR A 214 -14.53 20.10 12.45
C THR A 214 -14.48 20.13 13.97
N THR A 215 -13.59 19.34 14.59
CA THR A 215 -13.38 19.30 16.05
C THR A 215 -11.89 19.22 16.39
N SER A 216 -11.48 19.67 17.57
CA SER A 216 -10.09 19.56 18.02
C SER A 216 -9.72 18.19 18.59
N GLY A 217 -10.69 17.27 18.69
CA GLY A 217 -10.52 16.02 19.43
C GLY A 217 -10.50 16.23 20.94
N VAL A 218 -10.31 15.13 21.67
CA VAL A 218 -10.15 15.05 23.13
C VAL A 218 -8.99 14.11 23.42
N GLY A 219 -8.17 14.45 24.40
CA GLY A 219 -7.02 13.64 24.82
C GLY A 219 -5.70 14.11 24.22
N ASN A 220 -4.66 13.31 24.41
CA ASN A 220 -3.36 13.51 23.80
C ASN A 220 -3.38 12.83 22.43
N HIS A 221 -2.92 13.55 21.41
CA HIS A 221 -2.75 13.02 20.07
C HIS A 221 -1.26 12.97 19.73
N THR A 222 -0.85 11.94 19.00
CA THR A 222 0.49 11.83 18.44
C THR A 222 0.40 11.49 16.97
N ILE A 223 1.43 11.88 16.23
CA ILE A 223 1.64 11.43 14.86
C ILE A 223 2.79 10.45 14.82
N VAL A 224 2.69 9.47 13.94
CA VAL A 224 3.74 8.49 13.67
C VAL A 224 4.00 8.52 12.17
N SER A 225 5.27 8.66 11.77
CA SER A 225 5.64 8.71 10.36
C SER A 225 5.76 7.31 9.75
N ARG A 226 5.56 7.23 8.44
CA ARG A 226 5.82 6.01 7.66
C ARG A 226 7.01 6.25 6.73
N GLU A 227 8.01 5.38 6.80
CA GLU A 227 9.24 5.50 6.02
C GLU A 227 9.64 4.18 5.37
N PHE A 228 10.43 4.24 4.30
CA PHE A 228 11.00 3.03 3.72
C PHE A 228 12.04 2.43 4.68
N GLY A 229 11.89 1.15 4.99
CA GLY A 229 12.80 0.46 5.89
C GLY A 229 12.81 -1.04 5.63
N ASN A 230 13.89 -1.68 6.07
CA ASN A 230 14.08 -3.13 6.03
C ASN A 230 14.17 -3.73 7.43
N ASN A 231 13.61 -3.04 8.45
CA ASN A 231 13.62 -3.51 9.83
C ASN A 231 12.55 -4.63 9.99
N PRO A 232 12.97 -5.87 10.31
CA PRO A 232 12.06 -7.01 10.34
C PRO A 232 10.94 -6.90 11.37
N ALA A 233 11.19 -6.27 12.53
CA ALA A 233 10.15 -6.07 13.54
C ALA A 233 9.01 -5.19 13.01
N LEU A 234 9.37 -4.12 12.30
CA LEU A 234 8.40 -3.23 11.64
C LEU A 234 7.68 -3.92 10.48
N CYS A 235 8.40 -4.71 9.67
CA CYS A 235 7.80 -5.50 8.59
C CYS A 235 6.75 -6.50 9.11
N VAL A 236 7.04 -7.19 10.22
CA VAL A 236 6.11 -8.14 10.85
C VAL A 236 4.82 -7.44 11.27
N ILE A 237 4.94 -6.27 11.91
CA ILE A 237 3.78 -5.53 12.41
C ILE A 237 3.00 -4.87 11.27
N ASP A 238 3.65 -4.28 10.27
CA ASP A 238 2.96 -3.75 9.09
C ASP A 238 2.14 -4.85 8.40
N PHE A 239 2.72 -6.03 8.22
CA PHE A 239 1.98 -7.17 7.67
C PHE A 239 0.86 -7.66 8.60
N LEU A 240 1.05 -7.67 9.92
CA LEU A 240 0.01 -8.09 10.87
C LEU A 240 -1.21 -7.15 10.83
N MET A 241 -0.97 -5.84 10.69
CA MET A 241 -2.00 -4.80 10.68
C MET A 241 -2.72 -4.67 9.34
N ASP A 242 -2.09 -5.09 8.24
CA ASP A 242 -2.71 -4.99 6.92
C ASP A 242 -4.01 -5.81 6.85
N ALA A 243 -5.13 -5.15 6.51
CA ALA A 243 -6.44 -5.78 6.44
C ALA A 243 -6.68 -6.59 5.15
N SER A 244 -5.86 -6.36 4.11
CA SER A 244 -6.01 -7.02 2.81
C SER A 244 -5.22 -8.32 2.71
N TYR A 245 -3.99 -8.32 3.23
CA TYR A 245 -3.05 -9.45 3.12
C TYR A 245 -2.75 -10.09 4.48
N GLY A 246 -2.91 -9.33 5.57
CA GLY A 246 -2.56 -9.71 6.91
C GLY A 246 -3.73 -10.24 7.73
N PHE A 247 -3.74 -9.86 9.01
CA PHE A 247 -4.81 -10.20 9.95
C PHE A 247 -5.70 -9.00 10.31
N GLY A 248 -5.44 -7.81 9.74
CA GLY A 248 -6.22 -6.60 10.02
C GLY A 248 -6.23 -6.22 11.50
N VAL A 249 -5.12 -6.46 12.21
CA VAL A 249 -5.02 -6.12 13.64
C VAL A 249 -4.95 -4.60 13.77
N PRO A 250 -5.85 -3.96 14.56
CA PRO A 250 -5.79 -2.52 14.78
C PRO A 250 -4.54 -2.14 15.58
N TYR A 251 -3.97 -0.96 15.31
CA TYR A 251 -2.69 -0.54 15.90
C TYR A 251 -2.72 -0.52 17.44
N GLU A 252 -3.86 -0.20 18.06
CA GLU A 252 -4.05 -0.19 19.51
C GLU A 252 -3.73 -1.54 20.19
N ARG A 253 -3.89 -2.65 19.45
CA ARG A 253 -3.62 -4.01 19.92
C ARG A 253 -2.15 -4.41 19.78
N VAL A 254 -1.31 -3.55 19.19
CA VAL A 254 0.14 -3.74 19.15
C VAL A 254 0.76 -3.09 20.38
N ASP A 255 1.59 -3.84 21.10
CA ASP A 255 2.38 -3.28 22.18
C ASP A 255 3.60 -2.54 21.61
N VAL A 256 3.50 -1.21 21.55
CA VAL A 256 4.54 -0.34 20.97
C VAL A 256 5.86 -0.42 21.75
N THR A 257 5.84 -0.71 23.04
CA THR A 257 7.05 -0.82 23.86
C THR A 257 7.91 -2.01 23.43
N THR A 258 7.30 -3.19 23.28
CA THR A 258 8.01 -4.38 22.81
C THR A 258 8.40 -4.28 21.34
N LEU A 259 7.55 -3.68 20.50
CA LEU A 259 7.87 -3.41 19.10
C LEU A 259 9.09 -2.49 18.97
N SER A 260 9.11 -1.34 19.65
CA SER A 260 10.24 -0.40 19.63
C SER A 260 11.52 -1.04 20.15
N ALA A 261 11.44 -1.84 21.22
CA ALA A 261 12.59 -2.59 21.72
C ALA A 261 13.10 -3.63 20.71
N ALA A 262 12.21 -4.35 20.02
CA ALA A 262 12.59 -5.29 18.97
C ALA A 262 13.20 -4.57 17.76
N ALA A 263 12.62 -3.45 17.33
CA ALA A 263 13.13 -2.65 16.23
C ALA A 263 14.53 -2.09 16.55
N ASN A 264 14.75 -1.58 17.77
CA ASN A 264 16.07 -1.13 18.23
C ASN A 264 17.09 -2.27 18.26
N ALA A 265 16.69 -3.46 18.69
CA ALA A 265 17.56 -4.64 18.66
C ALA A 265 17.94 -5.05 17.23
N CYS A 266 17.03 -4.90 16.27
CA CYS A 266 17.33 -5.17 14.86
C CYS A 266 18.30 -4.15 14.25
N ASP A 267 18.14 -2.87 14.62
CA ASP A 267 18.99 -1.77 14.14
C ASP A 267 20.34 -1.67 14.87
N GLU A 268 20.59 -2.48 15.91
CA GLU A 268 21.86 -2.52 16.63
C GLU A 268 23.01 -2.85 15.68
N LEU A 269 24.08 -2.04 15.72
CA LEU A 269 25.25 -2.26 14.87
C LEU A 269 26.12 -3.38 15.45
N VAL A 270 26.33 -4.42 14.64
CA VAL A 270 27.23 -5.53 14.91
C VAL A 270 28.52 -5.34 14.12
N THR A 271 29.65 -5.39 14.82
CA THR A 271 30.99 -5.30 14.20
C THR A 271 31.31 -6.57 13.43
N LEU A 272 31.80 -6.41 12.20
CA LEU A 272 32.21 -7.53 11.35
C LEU A 272 33.69 -7.89 11.55
N ASP A 273 34.01 -9.18 11.48
CA ASP A 273 35.40 -9.67 11.57
C ASP A 273 36.32 -9.09 10.49
N VAL A 274 35.75 -8.78 9.32
CA VAL A 274 36.45 -8.16 8.19
C VAL A 274 36.54 -6.63 8.27
N GLY A 275 36.11 -6.04 9.41
CA GLY A 275 36.01 -4.60 9.62
C GLY A 275 34.67 -4.01 9.16
N GLY A 276 34.28 -2.91 9.79
CA GLY A 276 32.98 -2.26 9.57
C GLY A 276 31.90 -2.71 10.55
N SER A 277 30.68 -2.25 10.33
CA SER A 277 29.51 -2.66 11.12
C SER A 277 28.28 -2.73 10.24
N GLU A 278 27.39 -3.66 10.55
CA GLU A 278 26.09 -3.81 9.90
C GLU A 278 24.99 -3.90 10.94
N LYS A 279 23.74 -3.67 10.53
CA LYS A 279 22.60 -3.89 11.42
C LYS A 279 22.46 -5.36 11.76
N ARG A 280 22.14 -5.68 13.02
CA ARG A 280 21.98 -7.05 13.53
C ARG A 280 20.99 -7.87 12.70
N TYR A 281 19.84 -7.29 12.36
CA TYR A 281 18.81 -7.95 11.57
C TYR A 281 18.24 -7.01 10.51
N THR A 282 18.11 -7.54 9.29
CA THR A 282 17.39 -6.88 8.18
C THR A 282 16.52 -7.90 7.47
N CYS A 283 15.43 -7.44 6.85
CA CYS A 283 14.55 -8.26 6.05
C CYS A 283 14.34 -7.65 4.67
N ASN A 284 14.67 -8.42 3.64
CA ASN A 284 14.36 -8.11 2.25
C ASN A 284 13.77 -9.38 1.63
N GLY A 285 12.70 -9.25 0.85
CA GLY A 285 12.09 -10.40 0.20
C GLY A 285 10.78 -10.08 -0.49
N VAL A 286 10.28 -11.06 -1.23
CA VAL A 286 8.96 -11.02 -1.87
C VAL A 286 8.08 -12.06 -1.20
N VAL A 287 6.87 -11.65 -0.84
CA VAL A 287 5.82 -12.54 -0.32
C VAL A 287 4.75 -12.69 -1.39
N PHE A 288 4.26 -13.92 -1.57
CA PHE A 288 3.22 -14.22 -2.56
C PHE A 288 1.87 -14.35 -1.87
N ALA A 289 0.82 -13.86 -2.53
CA ALA A 289 -0.54 -13.85 -1.99
C ALA A 289 -1.17 -15.25 -1.85
N ASP A 290 -0.57 -16.28 -2.44
CA ASP A 290 -0.98 -17.68 -2.30
C ASP A 290 -0.48 -18.33 -0.99
N SER A 291 0.44 -17.67 -0.30
CA SER A 291 0.97 -18.13 0.99
C SER A 291 0.06 -17.65 2.12
N THR A 292 -0.25 -18.56 3.05
CA THR A 292 -1.09 -18.22 4.21
C THR A 292 -0.43 -17.11 5.04
N PRO A 293 -1.18 -16.14 5.59
CA PRO A 293 -0.61 -15.04 6.38
C PRO A 293 0.29 -15.49 7.54
N LYS A 294 -0.08 -16.59 8.22
CA LYS A 294 0.74 -17.20 9.28
C LYS A 294 2.14 -17.58 8.78
N LYS A 295 2.24 -18.25 7.64
CA LYS A 295 3.51 -18.67 7.05
C LYS A 295 4.38 -17.46 6.70
N ILE A 296 3.78 -16.38 6.20
CA ILE A 296 4.48 -15.13 5.90
C ILE A 296 5.05 -14.52 7.18
N ILE A 297 4.25 -14.41 8.24
CA ILE A 297 4.71 -13.92 9.55
C ILE A 297 5.86 -14.78 10.08
N GLU A 298 5.76 -16.11 10.01
CA GLU A 298 6.84 -17.01 10.43
C GLU A 298 8.12 -16.78 9.63
N GLN A 299 8.02 -16.56 8.31
CA GLN A 299 9.17 -16.23 7.47
C GLN A 299 9.81 -14.89 7.88
N LEU A 300 9.00 -13.86 8.13
CA LEU A 300 9.49 -12.56 8.59
C LEU A 300 10.13 -12.66 9.98
N LEU A 301 9.52 -13.37 10.93
CA LEU A 301 10.07 -13.59 12.28
C LEU A 301 11.41 -14.32 12.25
N ASN A 302 11.57 -15.29 11.34
CA ASN A 302 12.84 -16.02 11.19
C ASN A 302 14.01 -15.10 10.82
N THR A 303 13.77 -13.99 10.12
CA THR A 303 14.85 -13.03 9.75
C THR A 303 15.46 -12.30 10.94
N MET A 304 14.74 -12.23 12.07
CA MET A 304 15.23 -11.61 13.31
C MET A 304 15.34 -12.58 14.48
N ALA A 305 15.33 -13.89 14.21
CA ALA A 305 15.21 -14.95 15.22
C ALA A 305 14.13 -14.62 16.27
N GLY A 306 13.03 -14.03 15.78
CA GLY A 306 12.05 -13.35 16.61
C GLY A 306 10.87 -14.21 17.00
N GLN A 307 10.06 -13.66 17.90
CA GLN A 307 8.81 -14.25 18.37
C GLN A 307 7.71 -13.20 18.39
N LEU A 308 6.49 -13.63 18.05
CA LEU A 308 5.27 -12.85 18.17
C LEU A 308 4.35 -13.57 19.16
N VAL A 309 4.02 -12.89 20.25
CA VAL A 309 3.23 -13.46 21.36
C VAL A 309 1.91 -12.71 21.48
N TYR A 310 0.81 -13.43 21.55
CA TYR A 310 -0.51 -12.86 21.84
C TYR A 310 -0.88 -13.13 23.30
N ALA A 311 -1.07 -12.08 24.08
CA ALA A 311 -1.48 -12.18 25.48
C ALA A 311 -2.30 -10.94 25.88
N GLY A 312 -3.31 -11.10 26.75
CA GLY A 312 -4.08 -9.97 27.26
C GLY A 312 -4.70 -9.07 26.17
N SER A 313 -5.19 -9.66 25.08
CA SER A 313 -5.73 -8.96 23.91
C SER A 313 -4.74 -8.16 23.05
N ARG A 314 -3.45 -8.18 23.39
CA ARG A 314 -2.39 -7.45 22.69
C ARG A 314 -1.33 -8.39 22.10
N TRP A 315 -0.61 -7.88 21.11
CA TRP A 315 0.48 -8.55 20.43
C TRP A 315 1.82 -7.95 20.87
N TYR A 316 2.73 -8.81 21.29
CA TYR A 316 4.07 -8.48 21.75
C TYR A 316 5.10 -9.02 20.77
N THR A 317 6.01 -8.16 20.31
CA THR A 317 7.03 -8.51 19.33
C THR A 317 8.41 -8.55 19.97
N TYR A 318 9.15 -9.62 19.70
CA TYR A 318 10.48 -9.82 20.25
C TYR A 318 11.47 -10.19 19.15
N ALA A 319 12.62 -9.53 19.12
CA ALA A 319 13.78 -9.94 18.33
C ALA A 319 14.65 -10.90 19.15
N GLY A 320 15.38 -11.78 18.45
CA GLY A 320 16.26 -12.79 19.03
C GLY A 320 17.53 -12.22 19.66
N VAL A 321 17.38 -11.52 20.78
CA VAL A 321 18.49 -10.97 21.55
C VAL A 321 18.43 -11.46 22.99
N TRP A 322 19.59 -11.57 23.64
CA TRP A 322 19.64 -11.88 25.06
C TRP A 322 18.98 -10.76 25.86
N ARG A 323 18.21 -11.14 26.87
CA ARG A 323 17.54 -10.23 27.79
C ARG A 323 17.73 -10.74 29.21
N THR A 324 17.90 -9.81 30.14
CA THR A 324 17.95 -10.13 31.57
C THR A 324 16.63 -10.79 31.99
N PRO A 325 16.67 -11.99 32.59
CA PRO A 325 15.48 -12.62 33.12
C PRO A 325 14.84 -11.75 34.21
N THR A 326 13.54 -11.50 34.10
CA THR A 326 12.78 -10.69 35.08
C THR A 326 11.86 -11.51 35.97
N VAL A 327 11.67 -12.80 35.64
CA VAL A 327 10.83 -13.72 36.40
C VAL A 327 11.72 -14.59 37.28
N THR A 328 11.41 -14.60 38.57
CA THR A 328 11.96 -15.59 39.51
C THR A 328 10.89 -16.64 39.72
N PHE A 329 11.24 -17.91 39.55
CA PHE A 329 10.37 -19.01 39.93
C PHE A 329 10.69 -19.42 41.37
N ASP A 330 9.66 -19.62 42.18
CA ASP A 330 9.80 -20.15 43.53
C ASP A 330 9.18 -21.55 43.65
N GLU A 331 9.27 -22.15 44.83
CA GLU A 331 8.77 -23.50 45.10
C GLU A 331 7.25 -23.63 44.89
N ASN A 332 6.49 -22.53 44.85
CA ASN A 332 5.05 -22.54 44.60
C ASN A 332 4.72 -22.64 43.10
N ASP A 333 5.66 -22.34 42.20
CA ASP A 333 5.46 -22.43 40.76
C ASP A 333 5.62 -23.87 40.21
N VAL A 334 6.20 -24.78 41.02
CA VAL A 334 6.43 -26.17 40.63
C VAL A 334 5.25 -27.05 41.07
N VAL A 335 4.16 -27.00 40.31
CA VAL A 335 2.88 -27.63 40.67
C VAL A 335 2.74 -29.11 40.24
N GLY A 336 3.84 -29.78 39.85
CA GLY A 336 3.77 -31.16 39.37
C GLY A 336 5.10 -31.81 38.99
N THR A 337 5.04 -33.01 38.42
CA THR A 337 6.24 -33.77 38.01
C THR A 337 7.03 -33.03 36.93
N LEU A 338 8.27 -32.66 37.26
CA LEU A 338 9.23 -32.09 36.33
C LEU A 338 9.72 -33.17 35.36
N ASN A 339 9.41 -33.00 34.07
CA ASN A 339 9.98 -33.81 33.00
C ASN A 339 11.20 -33.09 32.41
N VAL A 340 12.40 -33.60 32.69
CA VAL A 340 13.63 -33.08 32.08
C VAL A 340 13.87 -33.80 30.76
N ARG A 341 13.84 -33.06 29.65
CA ARG A 341 14.35 -33.54 28.36
C ARG A 341 15.77 -33.02 28.19
N THR A 342 16.76 -33.89 28.38
CA THR A 342 18.16 -33.57 28.07
C THR A 342 18.43 -33.70 26.57
N MET A 343 19.49 -33.03 26.11
CA MET A 343 19.93 -32.87 24.72
C MET A 343 19.74 -34.13 23.84
N THR A 344 19.15 -33.94 22.65
CA THR A 344 19.10 -34.95 21.59
C THR A 344 20.53 -35.32 21.17
N SER A 345 20.78 -36.59 20.85
CA SER A 345 22.09 -37.13 20.43
C SER A 345 22.82 -36.23 19.42
N ARG A 346 24.17 -36.17 19.48
CA ARG A 346 25.05 -35.46 18.54
C ARG A 346 24.81 -35.80 17.06
N GLN A 347 24.15 -36.92 16.75
CA GLN A 347 23.74 -37.29 15.39
C GLN A 347 22.56 -36.47 14.85
N SER A 348 21.79 -35.85 15.73
CA SER A 348 20.60 -35.04 15.43
C SER A 348 20.81 -33.55 15.70
N SER A 349 21.98 -33.16 16.22
CA SER A 349 22.42 -31.77 16.29
C SER A 349 23.05 -31.37 14.96
N PHE A 350 22.52 -30.34 14.32
CA PHE A 350 23.04 -29.82 13.05
C PHE A 350 24.37 -29.10 13.30
N ASN A 351 25.48 -29.60 12.74
CA ASN A 351 26.81 -28.99 12.84
C ASN A 351 27.09 -27.96 11.72
N ALA A 352 26.14 -27.79 10.79
CA ALA A 352 26.24 -26.86 9.68
C ALA A 352 24.86 -26.29 9.37
N VAL A 353 24.79 -24.98 9.19
CA VAL A 353 23.61 -24.26 8.70
C VAL A 353 23.92 -23.86 7.27
N ASN A 354 23.14 -24.36 6.31
CA ASN A 354 23.24 -23.93 4.92
C ASN A 354 22.33 -22.71 4.72
N GLY A 355 22.92 -21.53 4.56
CA GLY A 355 22.22 -20.34 4.08
C GLY A 355 22.24 -20.29 2.55
N ILE A 356 21.11 -19.98 1.93
CA ILE A 356 21.06 -19.63 0.49
C ILE A 356 21.15 -18.11 0.42
N TYR A 357 22.26 -17.60 -0.11
CA TYR A 357 22.48 -16.18 -0.36
C TYR A 357 22.36 -15.92 -1.86
N GLN A 358 21.54 -14.94 -2.26
CA GLN A 358 21.58 -14.40 -3.63
C GLN A 358 22.64 -13.31 -3.67
N ASP A 359 23.65 -13.52 -4.50
CA ASP A 359 24.75 -12.58 -4.72
C ASP A 359 24.25 -11.31 -5.43
N LEU A 360 24.47 -10.15 -4.81
CA LEU A 360 24.16 -8.83 -5.37
C LEU A 360 24.88 -8.57 -6.72
N GLY A 361 25.99 -9.28 -6.99
CA GLY A 361 26.70 -9.22 -8.27
C GLY A 361 26.06 -10.01 -9.41
N ASN A 362 25.06 -10.85 -9.13
CA ASN A 362 24.39 -11.73 -10.11
C ASN A 362 22.90 -11.39 -10.29
N ASN A 363 22.55 -10.09 -10.28
CA ASN A 363 21.26 -9.64 -10.80
C ASN A 363 21.27 -9.80 -12.34
N HIS A 364 20.80 -10.96 -12.81
CA HIS A 364 20.48 -11.16 -14.23
C HIS A 364 19.14 -10.57 -14.57
#